data_AF-A0A1I7SSW7-F1
#
_entry.id   AF-A0A1I7SSW7-F1
#
_cell.length_a   1.000
_cell.length_b   1.000
_cell.length_c   1.000
_cell.angle_alpha   90.00
_cell.angle_beta   90.00
_cell.angle_gamma   90.00
#
_symmetry.space_group_name_H-M   'P 1'
#
loop_
_entity.id
_entity.type
_entity.pdbx_description
1 polymer ?
#
loop_
_entity_poly.entity_id
_entity_poly.type
_entity_poly.pdbx_seq_one_letter_code
_entity_poly.pdbx_strand_id
1 'polypeptide(L)'
;MAIFRSFRSLAFLCLVTVVFAESKTIFYRFHDKNNASINNCILKAMDKLRQETCLTFSKVPKPVKERVISFIESNHCAWQDNNSTVHMATHCLNDDTCTNIISKALTNERPQYGVVRHLNLKFNCTGKKNDRSA
;
A
#
# COMPACT_ATOMS: atom_id res chain seq x y z
N MET A 1 44.05 -19.02 -48.43
CA MET A 1 44.36 -18.13 -47.30
C MET A 1 43.04 -17.68 -46.70
N ALA A 2 42.53 -18.46 -45.75
CA ALA A 2 41.32 -18.13 -44.99
C ALA A 2 41.75 -17.34 -43.75
N ILE A 3 40.93 -16.37 -43.33
CA ILE A 3 40.39 -16.23 -41.96
C ILE A 3 39.58 -14.92 -41.93
N PHE A 4 38.27 -15.12 -41.85
CA PHE A 4 37.24 -14.13 -41.57
C PHE A 4 37.63 -13.27 -40.36
N ARG A 5 37.78 -11.96 -40.56
CA ARG A 5 37.94 -11.02 -39.44
C ARG A 5 36.58 -10.71 -38.83
N SER A 6 36.32 -11.46 -37.76
CA SER A 6 35.75 -11.00 -36.50
C SER A 6 34.47 -10.16 -36.59
N PHE A 7 33.35 -10.85 -36.42
CA PHE A 7 32.10 -10.31 -35.89
C PHE A 7 32.44 -9.43 -34.66
N ARG A 8 32.44 -8.11 -34.83
CA ARG A 8 32.40 -7.17 -33.71
C ARG A 8 31.03 -7.30 -33.08
N SER A 9 30.99 -8.20 -32.10
CA SER A 9 29.96 -8.37 -31.10
C SER A 9 29.78 -7.05 -30.35
N LEU A 10 29.00 -6.13 -30.91
CA LEU A 10 28.34 -5.06 -30.16
C LEU A 10 27.01 -5.64 -29.66
N ALA A 11 27.11 -6.66 -28.82
CA ALA A 11 26.09 -6.98 -27.84
C ALA A 11 26.05 -5.83 -26.82
N PHE A 12 25.57 -4.67 -27.26
CA PHE A 12 25.01 -3.65 -26.39
C PHE A 12 23.65 -4.18 -25.92
N LEU A 13 23.68 -5.28 -25.17
CA LEU A 13 22.56 -5.70 -24.34
C LEU A 13 22.43 -4.61 -23.28
N CYS A 14 21.60 -3.61 -23.57
CA CYS A 14 20.95 -2.81 -22.55
C CYS A 14 20.24 -3.78 -21.61
N LEU A 15 20.95 -4.22 -20.57
CA LEU A 15 20.41 -4.95 -19.44
C LEU A 15 19.58 -3.95 -18.63
N VAL A 16 18.44 -3.52 -19.20
CA VAL A 16 17.40 -2.84 -18.45
C VAL A 16 16.78 -3.92 -17.58
N THR A 17 17.37 -4.14 -16.40
CA THR A 17 16.68 -4.86 -15.34
C THR A 17 15.50 -3.98 -14.95
N VAL A 18 14.35 -4.23 -15.57
CA VAL A 18 13.07 -3.76 -15.07
C VAL A 18 12.91 -4.46 -13.72
N VAL A 19 13.35 -3.80 -12.65
CA VAL A 19 12.98 -4.18 -11.30
C VAL A 19 11.47 -3.95 -11.23
N PHE A 20 10.71 -5.03 -11.38
CA PHE A 20 9.30 -5.05 -11.07
C PHE A 20 9.21 -4.82 -9.56
N ALA A 21 8.78 -3.62 -9.16
CA ALA A 21 8.41 -3.41 -7.77
C ALA A 21 7.21 -4.31 -7.50
N GLU A 22 7.39 -5.33 -6.68
CA GLU A 22 6.33 -6.25 -6.31
C GLU A 22 5.27 -5.45 -5.53
N SER A 23 4.09 -5.27 -6.11
CA SER A 23 3.01 -4.56 -5.44
C SER A 23 2.32 -5.50 -4.45
N LYS A 24 2.15 -5.07 -3.20
CA LYS A 24 1.44 -5.86 -2.21
C LYS A 24 -0.01 -5.41 -2.10
N THR A 25 -0.93 -6.32 -2.43
CA THR A 25 -2.36 -6.07 -2.30
C THR A 25 -2.83 -6.25 -0.86
N ILE A 26 -3.51 -5.24 -0.34
CA ILE A 26 -4.19 -5.26 0.95
C ILE A 26 -5.68 -5.36 0.70
N PHE A 27 -6.29 -6.43 1.21
CA PHE A 27 -7.73 -6.63 1.09
C PHE A 27 -8.48 -5.94 2.23
N TYR A 28 -9.54 -5.23 1.88
CA TYR A 28 -10.38 -4.53 2.84
C TYR A 28 -11.88 -4.69 2.61
N ARG A 29 -12.65 -4.49 3.68
CA ARG A 29 -14.10 -4.31 3.61
C ARG A 29 -14.56 -3.20 4.53
N PHE A 30 -15.58 -2.47 4.11
CA PHE A 30 -16.34 -1.58 4.98
C PHE A 30 -17.56 -2.32 5.50
N HIS A 31 -17.96 -2.02 6.73
CA HIS A 31 -19.25 -2.46 7.23
C HIS A 31 -20.37 -1.60 6.60
N ASP A 32 -21.49 -2.24 6.26
CA ASP A 32 -22.55 -1.62 5.44
C ASP A 32 -23.24 -0.43 6.12
N LYS A 33 -23.17 -0.39 7.46
CA LYS A 33 -23.76 0.68 8.28
C LYS A 33 -22.81 1.84 8.59
N ASN A 34 -21.59 1.84 8.04
CA ASN A 34 -20.65 2.93 8.30
C ASN A 34 -21.15 4.25 7.71
N ASN A 35 -20.95 5.33 8.45
CA ASN A 35 -21.06 6.68 7.95
C ASN A 35 -20.15 6.88 6.71
N ALA A 36 -20.69 7.50 5.66
CA ALA A 36 -19.98 7.77 4.42
C ALA A 36 -18.68 8.58 4.62
N SER A 37 -18.65 9.49 5.61
CA SER A 37 -17.46 10.30 5.91
C SER A 37 -16.30 9.45 6.44
N ILE A 38 -16.59 8.39 7.21
CA ILE A 38 -15.56 7.42 7.66
C ILE A 38 -14.97 6.70 6.44
N ASN A 39 -15.83 6.16 5.59
CA ASN A 39 -15.38 5.43 4.39
C ASN A 39 -14.53 6.33 3.47
N ASN A 40 -14.95 7.58 3.26
CA ASN A 40 -14.22 8.55 2.46
C ASN A 40 -12.84 8.86 3.05
N CYS A 41 -12.74 9.04 4.37
CA CYS A 41 -11.46 9.31 5.04
C CYS A 41 -10.46 8.16 4.85
N ILE A 42 -10.94 6.92 5.00
CA ILE A 42 -10.11 5.72 4.79
C ILE A 42 -9.71 5.59 3.32
N LEU A 43 -10.62 5.80 2.37
CA LEU A 43 -10.32 5.72 0.94
C LEU A 43 -9.28 6.75 0.50
N LYS A 44 -9.39 8.01 0.96
CA LYS A 44 -8.38 9.05 0.70
C LYS A 44 -7.01 8.66 1.26
N ALA A 45 -6.97 8.12 2.47
CA ALA A 45 -5.72 7.64 3.06
C ALA A 45 -5.13 6.45 2.29
N MET A 46 -5.96 5.50 1.82
CA MET A 46 -5.53 4.40 0.95
C MET A 46 -4.94 4.93 -0.37
N ASP A 47 -5.58 5.93 -1.00
CA ASP A 47 -5.09 6.51 -2.24
C ASP A 47 -3.75 7.22 -2.07
N LYS A 48 -3.58 7.98 -0.98
CA LYS A 48 -2.29 8.57 -0.62
C LYS A 48 -1.21 7.51 -0.49
N LEU A 49 -1.48 6.45 0.28
CA LEU A 49 -0.54 5.36 0.49
C LEU A 49 -0.23 4.62 -0.82
N ARG A 50 -1.21 4.45 -1.71
CA ARG A 50 -1.02 3.84 -3.02
C ARG A 50 -0.10 4.66 -3.94
N GLN A 51 -0.12 5.98 -3.83
CA GLN A 51 0.74 6.86 -4.63
C GLN A 51 2.18 6.87 -4.12
N GLU A 52 2.38 6.73 -2.81
CA GLU A 52 3.68 6.90 -2.16
C GLU A 52 4.36 5.59 -1.74
N THR A 53 3.68 4.45 -1.94
CA THR A 53 4.18 3.12 -1.59
C THR A 53 3.87 2.09 -2.68
N CYS A 54 4.41 0.87 -2.53
CA CYS A 54 4.09 -0.28 -3.37
C CYS A 54 2.77 -0.98 -2.98
N LEU A 55 1.99 -0.41 -2.07
CA LEU A 55 0.75 -1.01 -1.60
C LEU A 55 -0.40 -0.72 -2.57
N THR A 56 -1.20 -1.73 -2.83
CA THR A 56 -2.49 -1.60 -3.52
C THR A 56 -3.60 -2.00 -2.56
N PHE A 57 -4.78 -1.40 -2.71
CA PHE A 57 -5.92 -1.69 -1.85
C PHE A 57 -7.07 -2.21 -2.71
N SER A 58 -7.61 -3.37 -2.35
CA SER A 58 -8.71 -3.99 -3.07
C SER A 58 -9.81 -4.41 -2.12
N LYS A 59 -11.07 -4.27 -2.56
CA LYS A 59 -12.19 -4.86 -1.83
C LYS A 59 -12.04 -6.37 -1.84
N VAL A 60 -12.44 -7.02 -0.76
CA VAL A 60 -12.34 -8.48 -0.62
C VAL A 60 -12.95 -9.21 -1.83
N PRO A 61 -12.16 -9.97 -2.62
CA PRO A 61 -12.71 -10.87 -3.62
C PRO A 61 -13.31 -12.10 -2.92
N LYS A 62 -14.42 -12.61 -3.46
CA LYS A 62 -14.94 -13.91 -3.05
C LYS A 62 -14.24 -14.98 -3.92
N PRO A 63 -13.71 -16.08 -3.36
CA PRO A 63 -13.61 -16.44 -1.94
C PRO A 63 -12.38 -15.86 -1.21
N VAL A 64 -12.51 -15.64 0.10
CA VAL A 64 -11.49 -15.00 0.95
C VAL A 64 -10.42 -16.01 1.38
N LYS A 65 -9.20 -15.88 0.86
CA LYS A 65 -8.04 -16.68 1.32
C LYS A 65 -6.99 -15.87 2.08
N GLU A 66 -7.06 -14.55 2.01
CA GLU A 66 -6.05 -13.64 2.58
C GLU A 66 -6.59 -12.84 3.76
N ARG A 67 -5.68 -12.27 4.56
CA ARG A 67 -6.03 -11.40 5.70
C ARG A 67 -6.79 -10.17 5.18
N VAL A 68 -7.96 -9.91 5.74
CA VAL A 68 -8.81 -8.77 5.40
C VAL A 68 -8.84 -7.77 6.54
N ILE A 69 -8.62 -6.49 6.23
CA ILE A 69 -8.87 -5.40 7.18
C ILE A 69 -10.34 -4.99 7.11
N SER A 70 -11.04 -5.10 8.24
CA SER A 70 -12.42 -4.65 8.35
C SER A 70 -12.45 -3.23 8.92
N PHE A 71 -13.20 -2.32 8.31
CA PHE A 71 -13.38 -0.96 8.80
C PHE A 71 -14.81 -0.80 9.30
N ILE A 72 -14.98 -0.48 10.58
CA ILE A 72 -16.30 -0.33 11.21
C ILE A 72 -16.40 1.00 11.96
N GLU A 73 -17.59 1.59 11.93
CA GLU A 73 -17.93 2.72 12.77
C GLU A 73 -18.11 2.28 14.23
N SER A 74 -17.52 3.03 15.15
CA SER A 74 -17.71 2.83 16.59
C SER A 74 -17.43 4.14 17.37
N ASN A 75 -17.46 4.07 18.70
CA ASN A 75 -17.20 5.22 19.57
C ASN A 75 -15.69 5.46 19.83
N HIS A 76 -14.82 4.64 19.24
CA HIS A 76 -13.38 4.69 19.47
C HIS A 76 -12.62 4.63 18.15
N CYS A 77 -11.35 5.05 18.18
CA CYS A 77 -10.50 5.15 17.00
C CYS A 77 -9.24 4.33 17.22
N ALA A 78 -9.34 3.04 16.92
CA ALA A 78 -8.33 2.07 17.29
C ALA A 78 -8.29 0.88 16.33
N TRP A 79 -7.10 0.28 16.27
CA TRP A 79 -6.91 -1.01 15.64
C TRP A 79 -7.09 -2.13 16.66
N GLN A 80 -7.87 -3.15 16.29
CA GLN A 80 -8.07 -4.37 17.05
C GLN A 80 -7.48 -5.57 16.28
N ASP A 81 -6.36 -6.10 16.79
CA ASP A 81 -5.59 -7.13 16.08
C ASP A 81 -6.32 -8.47 16.00
N ASN A 82 -7.00 -8.89 17.08
CA ASN A 82 -7.66 -10.19 17.21
C ASN A 82 -8.66 -10.51 16.09
N ASN A 83 -9.33 -9.50 15.54
CA ASN A 83 -10.33 -9.64 14.47
C ASN A 83 -9.97 -8.83 13.22
N SER A 84 -8.74 -8.34 13.14
CA SER A 84 -8.27 -7.47 12.05
C SER A 84 -9.23 -6.33 11.71
N THR A 85 -9.71 -5.63 12.74
CA THR A 85 -10.73 -4.58 12.61
C THR A 85 -10.22 -3.21 13.05
N VAL A 86 -10.39 -2.24 12.17
CA VAL A 86 -10.22 -0.81 12.44
C VAL A 86 -11.57 -0.26 12.87
N HIS A 87 -11.59 0.27 14.09
CA HIS A 87 -12.68 1.05 14.66
C HIS A 87 -12.46 2.53 14.37
N MET A 88 -13.48 3.22 13.85
CA MET A 88 -13.43 4.64 13.53
C MET A 88 -14.67 5.35 14.06
N ALA A 89 -14.46 6.53 14.65
CA ALA A 89 -15.53 7.45 15.03
C ALA A 89 -15.46 8.71 14.16
N THR A 90 -16.58 9.42 14.05
CA THR A 90 -16.68 10.67 13.27
C THR A 90 -15.79 11.80 13.82
N HIS A 91 -15.53 11.81 15.12
CA HIS A 91 -14.62 12.79 15.75
C HIS A 91 -13.13 12.55 15.44
N CYS A 92 -12.79 11.44 14.77
CA CYS A 92 -11.42 11.07 14.41
C CYS A 92 -11.11 11.28 12.93
N LEU A 93 -12.01 11.93 12.20
CA LEU A 93 -11.87 12.15 10.77
C LEU A 93 -10.94 13.31 10.50
N ASN A 94 -9.66 13.00 10.38
CA ASN A 94 -8.66 13.85 9.79
C ASN A 94 -7.66 12.99 9.01
N ASP A 95 -6.94 13.60 8.08
CA ASP A 95 -6.07 12.91 7.13
C ASP A 95 -4.95 12.11 7.83
N ASP A 96 -4.38 12.66 8.89
CA ASP A 96 -3.29 12.01 9.64
C ASP A 96 -3.80 10.80 10.42
N THR A 97 -4.94 10.90 11.11
CA THR A 97 -5.54 9.79 11.85
C THR A 97 -5.94 8.66 10.92
N CYS A 98 -6.56 8.94 9.77
CA CYS A 98 -6.93 7.93 8.79
C CYS A 98 -5.70 7.24 8.16
N THR A 99 -4.62 7.98 7.93
CA THR A 99 -3.36 7.40 7.43
C THR A 99 -2.65 6.57 8.51
N ASN A 100 -2.59 7.08 9.74
CA ASN A 100 -1.96 6.40 10.89
C ASN A 100 -2.66 5.10 11.25
N ILE A 101 -4.00 5.07 11.23
CA ILE A 101 -4.73 3.86 11.63
C ILE A 101 -4.58 2.73 10.62
N ILE A 102 -4.48 3.04 9.32
CA ILE A 102 -4.13 2.06 8.28
C ILE A 102 -2.70 1.54 8.52
N SER A 103 -1.74 2.43 8.81
CA SER A 103 -0.37 2.02 9.15
C SER A 103 -0.33 1.07 10.34
N LYS A 104 -1.10 1.39 11.39
CA LYS A 104 -1.21 0.56 12.59
C LYS A 104 -1.83 -0.80 12.27
N ALA A 105 -2.87 -0.86 11.45
CA ALA A 105 -3.49 -2.11 11.01
C ALA A 105 -2.55 -2.99 10.17
N LEU A 106 -1.67 -2.37 9.38
CA LEU A 106 -0.73 -3.08 8.52
C LEU A 106 0.52 -3.57 9.25
N THR A 107 0.93 -2.86 10.30
CA THR A 107 2.25 -3.09 10.93
C THR A 107 2.17 -3.56 12.38
N ASN A 108 1.03 -3.40 13.05
CA ASN A 108 0.85 -3.54 14.51
C ASN A 108 1.78 -2.66 15.35
N GLU A 109 2.53 -1.74 14.74
CA GLU A 109 3.54 -0.90 15.38
C GLU A 109 3.11 0.56 15.34
N ARG A 110 3.66 1.39 16.24
CA ARG A 110 3.60 2.84 16.03
C ARG A 110 4.73 3.19 15.06
N PRO A 111 4.47 3.99 14.01
CA PRO A 111 5.51 4.32 13.06
C PRO A 111 6.59 5.15 13.77
N GLN A 112 7.85 4.72 13.65
CA GLN A 112 9.00 5.43 14.26
C GLN A 112 9.36 6.72 13.50
N TYR A 113 8.88 6.83 12.25
CA TYR A 113 9.04 7.96 11.35
C TYR A 113 7.67 8.26 10.71
N GLY A 114 7.60 9.14 9.70
CA GLY A 114 6.36 9.33 8.93
C GLY A 114 5.80 8.01 8.37
N VAL A 115 4.47 7.86 8.37
CA VAL A 115 3.77 6.61 7.99
C VAL A 115 4.25 6.02 6.67
N VAL A 116 4.41 6.85 5.65
CA VAL A 116 4.80 6.42 4.30
C VAL A 116 6.17 5.76 4.33
N ARG A 117 7.15 6.40 4.97
CA ARG A 117 8.50 5.85 5.12
C ARG A 117 8.48 4.54 5.91
N HIS A 118 7.71 4.49 6.99
CA HIS A 118 7.55 3.29 7.81
C HIS A 118 7.00 2.11 6.97
N LEU A 119 5.97 2.36 6.17
CA LEU A 119 5.38 1.34 5.30
C LEU A 119 6.31 0.91 4.17
N ASN A 120 7.01 1.86 3.54
CA ASN A 120 7.99 1.54 2.49
C ASN A 120 9.10 0.61 3.00
N LEU A 121 9.58 0.83 4.23
CA LEU A 121 10.55 -0.06 4.86
C LEU A 121 9.93 -1.41 5.22
N LYS A 122 8.74 -1.42 5.86
CA LYS A 122 8.08 -2.66 6.29
C LYS A 122 7.77 -3.61 5.13
N PHE A 123 7.36 -3.05 3.99
CA PHE A 123 6.96 -3.81 2.81
C PHE A 123 8.03 -3.88 1.73
N ASN A 124 9.24 -3.39 2.04
CA ASN A 124 10.37 -3.35 1.10
C ASN A 124 9.99 -2.76 -0.26
N CYS A 125 9.23 -1.66 -0.24
CA CYS A 125 8.86 -0.96 -1.44
C CYS A 125 10.10 -0.31 -2.04
N THR A 126 10.71 -0.98 -3.01
CA THR A 126 11.78 -0.41 -3.82
C THR A 126 11.16 0.69 -4.68
N GLY A 127 11.52 1.95 -4.38
CA GLY A 127 10.77 3.12 -4.85
C GLY A 127 10.58 3.16 -6.36
N LYS A 128 9.33 3.42 -6.79
CA LYS A 128 8.95 4.01 -8.09
C LYS A 128 7.69 4.84 -7.84
N LYS A 129 7.50 6.05 -8.37
CA LYS A 129 7.93 6.62 -9.67
C LYS A 129 8.35 8.09 -9.53
N ASN A 130 9.53 8.44 -10.02
CA ASN A 130 9.76 9.79 -10.53
C ASN A 130 8.97 9.92 -11.84
N ASP A 131 7.67 10.23 -11.77
CA ASP A 131 6.97 10.78 -12.92
C ASP A 131 7.33 12.29 -13.00
N ARG A 132 8.58 12.58 -13.37
CA ARG A 132 8.95 13.84 -14.04
C ARG A 132 9.27 13.48 -15.48
N SER A 133 8.24 13.33 -16.30
CA SER A 133 8.35 13.30 -17.75
C SER A 133 6.97 13.59 -18.35
N ALA A 134 6.62 14.87 -18.40
CA ALA A 134 5.96 15.55 -19.52
C ALA A 134 6.02 17.06 -19.23
#